data_AF-A0A0F2M5N7-F1
#
_entry.id   AF-A0A0F2M5N7-F1
#
_cell.length_a   1.000
_cell.length_b   1.000
_cell.length_c   1.000
_cell.angle_alpha   90.00
_cell.angle_beta   90.00
_cell.angle_gamma   90.00
#
_symmetry.space_group_name_H-M   'P 1'
#
loop_
_entity.id
_entity.type
_entity.pdbx_description
1 polymer ?
#
loop_
_entity_poly.entity_id
_entity_poly.type
_entity_poly.pdbx_seq_one_letter_code
_entity_poly.pdbx_strand_id
1 'polypeptide(L)'
;MGAENEPLLVVYQKGESQPHMGDFDTSGIHDSSQEIYRAAAEARRLRRRRKIRRAHHFFCTLLIVTIAFYTHGFGLPALFSKVFRYHSYNGSGDFVGLGSTPLDGPLELPDDSFCSSHGTPHTYPVSSYPLTFDGEHSLTIRQNTTRHLAPPYDPPRDDDDDHRWRHVHVSGEVVVRQVVDGKEPSVEVEALSNDDRIRTTYVFGESGQHLNVIVDDRIWVEKGEWRGGRLAACLVVRVTVWVPDASASASAAKDKDKDKEVHLQALYIGAVHLGVQLIDNLDLIVDESARLSSVVGSIVASRALPGDDAETSSVGVAEAKNCHEVMTESIAFAAGYRFEAPKTTAASTSGPIRGPWSLLDSLHLQTVSGSINVAVRQEGTVDEHKELAHLSVESVSGSIGLQEVTEEGVKEGVIPRPHRLTVSTRSGTTHGIASFAHSARLHTVSGSIAFALAPQRLAENVRGDDDGDEYTPALLDTDTISGKTVVYLLNETSSNTAIDFLESTHHTVSGAVELHYPASWVGDIHLKTVAGGALVVEGKGVHVVPDNKPKWPPKVGRKVDAIKEGTREEDRGNAEGHRSTLNADTVSGRIRLSFPE
;
A
#
# COMPACT_ATOMS: atom_id res chain seq x y z
N MET A 1 -8.17 51.88 -41.86
CA MET A 1 -9.16 52.48 -42.78
C MET A 1 -9.14 51.67 -44.06
N GLY A 2 -10.32 51.18 -44.50
CA GLY A 2 -10.57 50.60 -45.83
C GLY A 2 -10.14 49.14 -46.00
N ALA A 3 -11.06 48.16 -45.99
CA ALA A 3 -11.97 47.76 -47.09
C ALA A 3 -11.23 46.92 -48.16
N GLU A 4 -11.49 45.60 -48.17
CA GLU A 4 -12.32 44.89 -49.17
C GLU A 4 -11.57 44.51 -50.46
N ASN A 5 -11.47 43.20 -50.76
CA ASN A 5 -12.09 42.58 -51.95
C ASN A 5 -11.62 41.12 -52.17
N GLU A 6 -12.61 40.28 -52.50
CA GLU A 6 -12.60 38.88 -52.92
C GLU A 6 -12.02 38.67 -54.37
N PRO A 7 -12.42 37.68 -55.21
CA PRO A 7 -12.49 36.19 -55.14
C PRO A 7 -11.83 35.51 -56.39
N LEU A 8 -11.85 34.17 -56.48
CA LEU A 8 -11.77 33.40 -57.75
C LEU A 8 -12.74 32.19 -57.67
N LEU A 9 -13.87 32.18 -58.39
CA LEU A 9 -14.12 31.71 -59.79
C LEU A 9 -14.51 30.21 -59.89
N VAL A 10 -15.81 29.87 -60.15
CA VAL A 10 -16.40 29.41 -61.46
C VAL A 10 -16.40 27.86 -61.62
N VAL A 11 -17.41 27.08 -62.06
CA VAL A 11 -18.68 27.30 -62.80
C VAL A 11 -19.66 26.08 -62.69
N TYR A 12 -20.95 26.40 -62.88
CA TYR A 12 -22.21 25.65 -63.16
C TYR A 12 -22.22 24.24 -63.80
N GLN A 13 -23.25 23.43 -63.45
CA GLN A 13 -24.38 23.15 -64.38
C GLN A 13 -25.65 22.55 -63.74
N LYS A 14 -26.76 22.90 -64.41
CA LYS A 14 -28.19 22.76 -64.09
C LYS A 14 -28.76 21.49 -64.72
N GLY A 15 -29.65 20.78 -64.01
CA GLY A 15 -30.44 19.69 -64.56
C GLY A 15 -31.72 19.46 -63.76
N GLU A 16 -32.85 19.91 -64.30
CA GLU A 16 -34.20 19.61 -63.85
C GLU A 16 -34.62 18.18 -64.23
N SER A 17 -35.28 17.48 -63.31
CA SER A 17 -36.35 16.53 -63.65
C SER A 17 -37.15 16.17 -62.40
N GLN A 18 -38.42 16.59 -62.36
CA GLN A 18 -39.43 16.06 -61.43
C GLN A 18 -39.64 14.56 -61.66
N PRO A 19 -40.10 13.82 -60.63
CA PRO A 19 -41.34 13.07 -60.86
C PRO A 19 -42.32 13.06 -59.67
N HIS A 20 -43.59 13.16 -60.07
CA HIS A 20 -44.79 12.48 -59.56
C HIS A 20 -44.85 12.01 -58.10
N MET A 21 -45.76 12.70 -57.40
CA MET A 21 -46.38 12.35 -56.12
C MET A 21 -47.30 11.13 -56.32
N GLY A 22 -47.03 10.04 -55.60
CA GLY A 22 -47.86 8.84 -55.50
C GLY A 22 -48.26 8.60 -54.05
N ASP A 23 -49.52 8.21 -53.84
CA ASP A 23 -50.17 7.98 -52.56
C ASP A 23 -49.39 7.04 -51.63
N PHE A 24 -49.18 7.48 -50.39
CA PHE A 24 -48.59 6.68 -49.31
C PHE A 24 -49.69 5.94 -48.54
N ASP A 25 -49.72 4.62 -48.70
CA ASP A 25 -50.54 3.68 -47.95
C ASP A 25 -49.95 3.47 -46.53
N THR A 26 -50.71 3.84 -45.49
CA THR A 26 -50.27 3.81 -44.08
C THR A 26 -50.55 2.48 -43.38
N SER A 27 -50.78 1.39 -44.10
CA SER A 27 -51.12 0.08 -43.50
C SER A 27 -49.92 -0.72 -42.95
N GLY A 28 -48.67 -0.29 -43.19
CA GLY A 28 -47.44 -1.02 -42.80
C GLY A 28 -46.80 -0.69 -41.45
N ILE A 29 -47.27 0.32 -40.71
CA ILE A 29 -46.56 0.82 -39.50
C ILE A 29 -46.92 0.02 -38.23
N HIS A 30 -48.01 -0.75 -38.25
CA HIS A 30 -48.44 -1.45 -37.03
C HIS A 30 -47.71 -2.79 -36.78
N ASP A 31 -47.11 -3.39 -37.82
CA ASP A 31 -46.47 -4.72 -37.73
C ASP A 31 -44.98 -4.65 -37.32
N SER A 32 -44.27 -3.61 -37.75
CA SER A 32 -42.85 -3.39 -37.39
C SER A 32 -42.62 -3.10 -35.91
N SER A 33 -43.61 -2.48 -35.26
CA SER A 33 -43.59 -2.20 -33.82
C SER A 33 -43.63 -3.49 -33.01
N GLN A 34 -44.44 -4.49 -33.41
CA GLN A 34 -44.51 -5.78 -32.72
C GLN A 34 -43.22 -6.59 -32.87
N GLU A 35 -42.54 -6.51 -34.00
CA GLU A 35 -41.24 -7.17 -34.20
C GLU A 35 -40.15 -6.55 -33.32
N ILE A 36 -40.13 -5.22 -33.17
CA ILE A 36 -39.18 -4.53 -32.28
C ILE A 36 -39.44 -4.90 -30.80
N TYR A 37 -40.70 -4.98 -30.37
CA TYR A 37 -41.03 -5.42 -29.00
C TYR A 37 -40.70 -6.90 -28.75
N ARG A 38 -40.86 -7.78 -29.75
CA ARG A 38 -40.45 -9.19 -29.67
C ARG A 38 -38.93 -9.32 -29.62
N ALA A 39 -38.19 -8.59 -30.45
CA ALA A 39 -36.73 -8.56 -30.44
C ALA A 39 -36.18 -8.04 -29.10
N ALA A 40 -36.78 -6.98 -28.54
CA ALA A 40 -36.42 -6.44 -27.22
C ALA A 40 -36.73 -7.41 -26.06
N ALA A 41 -37.84 -8.15 -26.15
CA ALA A 41 -38.20 -9.18 -25.17
C ALA A 41 -37.27 -10.39 -25.23
N GLU A 42 -36.85 -10.81 -26.42
CA GLU A 42 -35.85 -11.87 -26.61
C GLU A 42 -34.46 -11.45 -26.16
N ALA A 43 -34.06 -10.20 -26.43
CA ALA A 43 -32.80 -9.63 -25.90
C ALA A 43 -32.80 -9.58 -24.36
N ARG A 44 -33.93 -9.27 -23.72
CA ARG A 44 -34.09 -9.34 -22.25
C ARG A 44 -34.02 -10.77 -21.72
N ARG A 45 -34.60 -11.74 -22.43
CA ARG A 45 -34.49 -13.18 -22.09
C ARG A 45 -33.04 -13.68 -22.22
N LEU A 46 -32.31 -13.25 -23.25
CA LEU A 46 -30.90 -13.59 -23.45
C LEU A 46 -29.99 -12.92 -22.39
N ARG A 47 -30.26 -11.66 -22.00
CA ARG A 47 -29.56 -10.99 -20.88
C ARG A 47 -29.83 -11.70 -19.54
N ARG A 48 -31.06 -12.17 -19.27
CA ARG A 48 -31.36 -12.99 -18.08
C ARG A 48 -30.64 -14.34 -18.11
N ARG A 49 -30.60 -15.02 -19.26
CA ARG A 49 -29.84 -16.28 -19.42
C ARG A 49 -28.33 -16.06 -19.27
N ARG A 50 -27.78 -14.93 -19.72
CA ARG A 50 -26.38 -14.55 -19.47
C ARG A 50 -26.10 -14.23 -18.00
N LYS A 51 -27.01 -13.56 -17.28
CA LYS A 51 -26.88 -13.34 -15.82
C LYS A 51 -26.98 -14.64 -15.02
N ILE A 52 -27.89 -15.55 -15.37
CA ILE A 52 -27.99 -16.87 -14.73
C ILE A 52 -26.77 -17.72 -15.06
N ARG A 53 -26.26 -17.68 -16.31
CA ARG A 53 -24.99 -18.34 -16.66
C ARG A 53 -23.80 -17.73 -15.93
N ARG A 54 -23.73 -16.40 -15.72
CA ARG A 54 -22.67 -15.77 -14.91
C ARG A 54 -22.78 -16.11 -13.43
N ALA A 55 -23.98 -16.17 -12.87
CA ALA A 55 -24.20 -16.61 -11.49
C ALA A 55 -23.90 -18.11 -11.30
N HIS A 56 -24.27 -18.95 -12.26
CA HIS A 56 -23.93 -20.38 -12.26
C HIS A 56 -22.44 -20.61 -12.53
N HIS A 57 -21.81 -19.80 -13.39
CA HIS A 57 -20.37 -19.83 -13.59
C HIS A 57 -19.66 -19.36 -12.31
N PHE A 58 -20.13 -18.31 -11.65
CA PHE A 58 -19.62 -17.84 -10.36
C PHE A 58 -19.76 -18.92 -9.27
N PHE A 59 -20.93 -19.55 -9.12
CA PHE A 59 -21.13 -20.65 -8.17
C PHE A 59 -20.29 -21.89 -8.52
N CYS A 60 -20.16 -22.25 -9.80
CA CYS A 60 -19.25 -23.33 -10.22
C CYS A 60 -17.78 -22.95 -10.00
N THR A 61 -17.38 -21.70 -10.21
CA THR A 61 -16.00 -21.25 -9.99
C THR A 61 -15.70 -21.18 -8.50
N LEU A 62 -16.64 -20.72 -7.67
CA LEU A 62 -16.54 -20.74 -6.22
C LEU A 62 -16.49 -22.18 -5.69
N LEU A 63 -17.32 -23.08 -6.23
CA LEU A 63 -17.29 -24.51 -5.89
C LEU A 63 -15.99 -25.17 -6.36
N ILE A 64 -15.47 -24.83 -7.55
CA ILE A 64 -14.18 -25.34 -8.07
C ILE A 64 -13.02 -24.75 -7.27
N VAL A 65 -13.06 -23.50 -6.83
CA VAL A 65 -12.05 -22.90 -5.94
C VAL A 65 -12.12 -23.53 -4.56
N THR A 66 -13.32 -23.79 -4.02
CA THR A 66 -13.49 -24.46 -2.72
C THR A 66 -13.07 -25.93 -2.78
N ILE A 67 -13.41 -26.63 -3.87
CA ILE A 67 -12.96 -28.00 -4.14
C ILE A 67 -11.45 -28.00 -4.40
N ALA A 68 -10.88 -27.06 -5.17
CA ALA A 68 -9.43 -26.94 -5.35
C ALA A 68 -8.71 -26.60 -4.03
N PHE A 69 -9.31 -25.83 -3.14
CA PHE A 69 -8.79 -25.62 -1.78
C PHE A 69 -8.86 -26.89 -0.93
N TYR A 70 -9.87 -27.75 -1.14
CA TYR A 70 -10.03 -29.03 -0.43
C TYR A 70 -9.24 -30.20 -1.04
N THR A 71 -9.03 -30.23 -2.36
CA THR A 71 -8.39 -31.32 -3.11
C THR A 71 -6.96 -31.00 -3.53
N HIS A 72 -6.60 -29.72 -3.67
CA HIS A 72 -5.23 -29.23 -3.86
C HIS A 72 -4.72 -28.44 -2.65
N GLY A 73 -5.30 -28.67 -1.47
CA GLY A 73 -4.73 -28.30 -0.18
C GLY A 73 -3.45 -29.10 0.15
N PHE A 74 -2.48 -29.17 -0.78
CA PHE A 74 -1.08 -29.56 -0.64
C PHE A 74 -0.40 -29.36 -2.02
N GLY A 75 0.05 -28.13 -2.33
CA GLY A 75 0.77 -27.87 -3.59
C GLY A 75 1.57 -26.58 -3.66
N LEU A 76 1.22 -25.55 -2.87
CA LEU A 76 2.01 -24.33 -2.70
C LEU A 76 2.68 -24.11 -1.33
N PRO A 77 2.61 -25.00 -0.31
CA PRO A 77 3.49 -24.88 0.84
C PRO A 77 4.85 -25.56 0.62
N ALA A 78 5.12 -26.28 -0.47
CA ALA A 78 6.41 -26.97 -0.64
C ALA A 78 7.61 -26.04 -0.95
N LEU A 79 7.35 -24.84 -1.49
CA LEU A 79 8.38 -23.81 -1.66
C LEU A 79 8.54 -22.94 -0.40
N PHE A 80 7.48 -22.78 0.41
CA PHE A 80 7.55 -22.04 1.66
C PHE A 80 7.96 -22.92 2.87
N SER A 81 7.65 -24.21 2.92
CA SER A 81 7.99 -25.11 4.03
C SER A 81 9.44 -25.60 4.04
N LYS A 82 10.17 -25.42 2.93
CA LYS A 82 11.63 -25.67 2.90
C LYS A 82 12.40 -24.46 3.42
N VAL A 83 11.82 -23.26 3.39
CA VAL A 83 12.38 -22.05 4.02
C VAL A 83 11.92 -21.95 5.49
N PHE A 84 10.68 -22.35 5.81
CA PHE A 84 10.11 -22.35 7.17
C PHE A 84 10.33 -23.64 7.96
N ARG A 85 11.38 -24.42 7.66
CA ARG A 85 11.86 -25.47 8.57
C ARG A 85 12.95 -24.95 9.54
N TYR A 86 13.06 -23.64 9.70
CA TYR A 86 13.56 -22.99 10.91
C TYR A 86 12.45 -23.07 11.97
N HIS A 87 12.78 -23.52 13.18
CA HIS A 87 11.82 -23.93 14.20
C HIS A 87 10.60 -23.00 14.37
N SER A 88 9.41 -23.53 14.06
CA SER A 88 8.16 -23.12 14.69
C SER A 88 8.26 -23.50 16.18
N TYR A 89 8.72 -22.54 16.98
CA TYR A 89 8.45 -22.52 18.41
C TYR A 89 7.04 -21.96 18.57
N ASN A 90 6.13 -22.82 19.01
CA ASN A 90 4.78 -22.45 19.40
C ASN A 90 4.86 -21.70 20.73
N GLY A 91 4.95 -20.39 20.65
CA GLY A 91 4.85 -19.48 21.79
C GLY A 91 4.17 -18.22 21.34
N SER A 92 2.95 -18.00 21.80
CA SER A 92 2.23 -16.72 21.73
C SER A 92 2.85 -15.67 22.68
N GLY A 93 4.18 -15.67 22.80
CA GLY A 93 4.90 -14.61 23.47
C GLY A 93 5.21 -13.57 22.42
N ASP A 94 4.98 -12.31 22.77
CA ASP A 94 5.53 -11.16 22.08
C ASP A 94 6.94 -11.51 21.60
N PHE A 95 7.18 -11.40 20.30
CA PHE A 95 8.52 -11.46 19.75
C PHE A 95 9.23 -10.25 20.34
N VAL A 96 9.81 -10.42 21.54
CA VAL A 96 10.67 -9.45 22.21
C VAL A 96 11.65 -9.03 21.13
N GLY A 97 11.58 -7.76 20.74
CA GLY A 97 12.37 -7.23 19.63
C GLY A 97 13.79 -7.72 19.79
N LEU A 98 14.34 -8.34 18.74
CA LEU A 98 15.79 -8.46 18.59
C LEU A 98 16.32 -7.06 18.91
N GLY A 99 16.98 -6.92 20.05
CA GLY A 99 17.32 -5.61 20.61
C GLY A 99 17.97 -4.80 19.51
N SER A 100 17.40 -3.64 19.18
CA SER A 100 17.96 -2.82 18.11
C SER A 100 19.40 -2.54 18.50
N THR A 101 20.35 -2.91 17.64
CA THR A 101 21.76 -2.63 17.91
C THR A 101 21.89 -1.14 18.20
N PRO A 102 22.64 -0.72 19.24
CA PRO A 102 22.92 0.69 19.46
C PRO A 102 23.37 1.32 18.14
N LEU A 103 22.73 2.41 17.73
CA LEU A 103 23.05 3.09 16.47
C LEU A 103 24.33 3.92 16.63
N ASP A 104 24.55 4.40 17.84
CA ASP A 104 25.74 5.13 18.25
C ASP A 104 26.56 4.33 19.25
N GLY A 105 27.87 4.59 19.28
CA GLY A 105 28.80 3.87 20.14
C GLY A 105 29.29 2.54 19.55
N PRO A 106 30.08 1.78 20.33
CA PRO A 106 30.61 0.49 19.89
C PRO A 106 29.50 -0.52 19.66
N LEU A 107 29.72 -1.47 18.75
CA LEU A 107 28.85 -2.63 18.63
C LEU A 107 28.86 -3.44 19.93
N GLU A 108 27.69 -3.90 20.34
CA GLU A 108 27.50 -4.78 21.48
C GLU A 108 26.78 -6.05 21.01
N LEU A 109 27.16 -7.19 21.60
CA LEU A 109 26.40 -8.42 21.39
C LEU A 109 25.08 -8.32 22.15
N PRO A 110 23.97 -8.89 21.65
CA PRO A 110 22.72 -8.91 22.39
C PRO A 110 22.94 -9.54 23.77
N ASP A 111 22.44 -8.89 24.82
CA ASP A 111 22.47 -9.37 26.22
C ASP A 111 21.57 -10.61 26.46
N ASP A 112 21.14 -11.28 25.38
CA ASP A 112 20.36 -12.49 25.51
C ASP A 112 21.21 -13.64 26.09
N SER A 113 20.53 -14.57 26.77
CA SER A 113 21.17 -15.75 27.34
C SER A 113 21.79 -16.69 26.30
N PHE A 114 21.63 -16.39 25.00
CA PHE A 114 22.08 -17.22 23.89
C PHE A 114 23.45 -16.78 23.36
N CYS A 115 23.75 -15.48 23.36
CA CYS A 115 24.95 -14.87 22.79
C CYS A 115 26.02 -14.49 23.83
N SER A 116 25.61 -14.18 25.07
CA SER A 116 26.47 -13.62 26.14
C SER A 116 27.44 -14.60 26.82
N SER A 117 27.32 -15.89 26.55
CA SER A 117 27.83 -16.94 27.44
C SER A 117 29.18 -17.56 27.04
N HIS A 118 29.86 -17.10 25.99
CA HIS A 118 31.18 -17.62 25.64
C HIS A 118 32.11 -16.61 24.97
N GLY A 119 33.37 -16.63 25.40
CA GLY A 119 34.49 -16.00 24.69
C GLY A 119 34.63 -14.50 24.93
N THR A 120 35.85 -14.01 24.70
CA THR A 120 36.06 -12.58 24.46
C THR A 120 35.47 -12.25 23.09
N PRO A 121 34.58 -11.25 22.97
CA PRO A 121 33.99 -10.86 21.70
C PRO A 121 35.07 -10.66 20.62
N HIS A 122 34.89 -11.32 19.48
CA HIS A 122 35.75 -11.17 18.32
C HIS A 122 35.27 -9.97 17.49
N THR A 123 36.05 -8.91 17.49
CA THR A 123 35.78 -7.69 16.72
C THR A 123 36.49 -7.76 15.38
N TYR A 124 35.77 -7.55 14.28
CA TYR A 124 36.36 -7.50 12.94
C TYR A 124 36.87 -6.08 12.66
N PRO A 125 37.94 -5.92 11.85
CA PRO A 125 38.39 -4.61 11.43
C PRO A 125 37.29 -3.83 10.70
N VAL A 126 37.09 -2.58 11.10
CA VAL A 126 36.15 -1.67 10.43
C VAL A 126 36.61 -1.47 8.99
N SER A 127 35.70 -1.66 8.03
CA SER A 127 35.96 -1.40 6.61
C SER A 127 35.19 -0.17 6.19
N SER A 128 35.87 0.82 5.61
CA SER A 128 35.27 2.06 5.12
C SER A 128 35.55 2.22 3.63
N TYR A 129 34.51 2.57 2.86
CA TYR A 129 34.59 2.78 1.42
C TYR A 129 33.97 4.14 1.06
N PRO A 130 34.63 4.96 0.23
CA PRO A 130 34.11 6.28 -0.14
C PRO A 130 32.84 6.16 -0.99
N LEU A 131 31.94 7.15 -0.84
CA LEU A 131 30.71 7.28 -1.63
C LEU A 131 30.65 8.65 -2.33
N THR A 132 29.95 8.66 -3.45
CA THR A 132 29.64 9.82 -4.30
C THR A 132 28.13 9.97 -4.39
N PHE A 133 27.67 11.20 -4.22
CA PHE A 133 26.27 11.60 -4.25
C PHE A 133 26.09 12.74 -5.26
N ASP A 134 26.01 12.39 -6.54
CA ASP A 134 25.96 13.32 -7.67
C ASP A 134 24.75 13.12 -8.59
N GLY A 135 23.86 12.18 -8.25
CA GLY A 135 22.71 11.79 -9.10
C GLY A 135 23.06 10.87 -10.27
N GLU A 136 24.34 10.66 -10.58
CA GLU A 136 24.78 9.71 -11.61
C GLU A 136 25.09 8.33 -11.02
N HIS A 137 25.44 8.27 -9.74
CA HIS A 137 25.78 7.02 -9.07
C HIS A 137 24.58 6.41 -8.34
N SER A 138 24.41 5.11 -8.53
CA SER A 138 23.52 4.28 -7.71
C SER A 138 24.27 3.73 -6.49
N LEU A 139 23.56 3.44 -5.40
CA LEU A 139 24.08 2.73 -4.23
C LEU A 139 23.36 1.39 -4.07
N THR A 140 24.13 0.29 -4.03
CA THR A 140 23.58 -1.06 -3.84
C THR A 140 24.24 -1.74 -2.66
N ILE A 141 23.46 -2.08 -1.63
CA ILE A 141 23.90 -2.88 -0.48
C ILE A 141 23.17 -4.22 -0.50
N ARG A 142 23.92 -5.31 -0.47
CA ARG A 142 23.39 -6.67 -0.44
C ARG A 142 24.01 -7.47 0.69
N GLN A 143 23.18 -8.07 1.53
CA GLN A 143 23.62 -9.13 2.42
C GLN A 143 23.44 -10.47 1.72
N ASN A 144 24.52 -11.25 1.65
CA ASN A 144 24.50 -12.64 1.25
C ASN A 144 24.93 -13.52 2.41
N THR A 145 24.43 -14.75 2.44
CA THR A 145 24.94 -15.75 3.35
C THR A 145 25.79 -16.75 2.60
N THR A 146 26.97 -17.04 3.13
CA THR A 146 27.73 -18.21 2.72
C THR A 146 27.08 -19.42 3.34
N ARG A 147 26.46 -20.24 2.50
CA ARG A 147 26.50 -21.68 2.75
C ARG A 147 27.92 -22.08 2.42
N HIS A 148 28.87 -21.85 3.32
CA HIS A 148 30.24 -22.16 2.99
C HIS A 148 30.31 -23.64 2.61
N LEU A 149 30.87 -23.84 1.41
CA LEU A 149 31.44 -25.09 0.94
C LEU A 149 32.09 -25.75 2.14
N ALA A 150 31.72 -27.01 2.40
CA ALA A 150 32.44 -27.83 3.37
C ALA A 150 33.95 -27.60 3.20
N PRO A 151 34.74 -27.60 4.28
CA PRO A 151 36.19 -27.54 4.14
C PRO A 151 36.63 -28.49 3.01
N PRO A 152 37.71 -28.20 2.26
CA PRO A 152 38.13 -29.00 1.12
C PRO A 152 38.50 -30.47 1.46
N TYR A 153 38.35 -30.86 2.72
CA TYR A 153 38.36 -32.24 3.18
C TYR A 153 36.97 -32.84 3.08
N ASP A 154 36.87 -33.99 2.38
CA ASP A 154 35.67 -34.83 2.31
C ASP A 154 34.89 -34.77 3.63
N PRO A 155 33.64 -34.27 3.66
CA PRO A 155 32.84 -34.37 4.86
C PRO A 155 32.80 -35.86 5.25
N PRO A 156 33.09 -36.20 6.52
CA PRO A 156 32.96 -37.57 6.99
C PRO A 156 31.60 -38.12 6.55
N ARG A 157 31.58 -39.34 6.02
CA ARG A 157 30.34 -40.00 5.58
C ARG A 157 29.24 -39.80 6.64
N ASP A 158 28.03 -39.48 6.19
CA ASP A 158 26.83 -39.10 6.96
C ASP A 158 26.41 -40.07 8.11
N ASP A 159 27.18 -41.11 8.40
CA ASP A 159 26.94 -42.08 9.47
C ASP A 159 27.63 -41.70 10.81
N ASP A 160 28.54 -40.71 10.83
CA ASP A 160 29.10 -40.20 12.08
C ASP A 160 28.25 -39.02 12.62
N ASP A 161 27.33 -39.33 13.55
CA ASP A 161 26.48 -38.39 14.32
C ASP A 161 27.23 -37.29 15.12
N ASP A 162 28.55 -37.22 14.94
CA ASP A 162 29.53 -36.59 15.80
C ASP A 162 29.92 -35.17 15.37
N HIS A 163 29.57 -34.76 14.15
CA HIS A 163 29.79 -33.40 13.66
C HIS A 163 28.50 -32.77 13.14
N ARG A 164 28.23 -31.53 13.55
CA ARG A 164 26.98 -30.86 13.16
C ARG A 164 27.26 -29.42 12.79
N TRP A 165 26.79 -29.05 11.61
CA TRP A 165 26.59 -27.64 11.27
C TRP A 165 25.65 -27.01 12.28
N ARG A 166 26.11 -25.93 12.90
CA ARG A 166 25.28 -25.12 13.80
C ARG A 166 24.95 -23.82 13.12
N HIS A 167 23.73 -23.35 13.32
CA HIS A 167 23.32 -22.06 12.80
C HIS A 167 23.97 -20.92 13.56
N VAL A 168 24.38 -19.89 12.82
CA VAL A 168 24.79 -18.60 13.36
C VAL A 168 23.56 -17.71 13.46
N HIS A 169 23.33 -17.13 14.62
CA HIS A 169 22.34 -16.10 14.81
C HIS A 169 22.91 -14.76 14.33
N VAL A 170 22.49 -14.34 13.14
CA VAL A 170 22.92 -13.07 12.55
C VAL A 170 21.88 -12.00 12.86
N SER A 171 22.32 -10.84 13.34
CA SER A 171 21.49 -9.68 13.63
C SER A 171 22.21 -8.38 13.26
N GLY A 172 21.47 -7.26 13.27
CA GLY A 172 22.02 -5.93 13.05
C GLY A 172 21.26 -5.13 11.99
N GLU A 173 21.89 -4.08 11.48
CA GLU A 173 21.19 -3.00 10.78
C GLU A 173 22.00 -2.44 9.61
N VAL A 174 21.31 -2.06 8.54
CA VAL A 174 21.80 -1.12 7.53
C VAL A 174 21.23 0.25 7.85
N VAL A 175 22.09 1.17 8.27
CA VAL A 175 21.73 2.50 8.75
C VAL A 175 22.13 3.52 7.69
N VAL A 176 21.18 4.27 7.17
CA VAL A 176 21.43 5.43 6.29
C VAL A 176 21.15 6.68 7.09
N ARG A 177 22.18 7.50 7.28
CA ARG A 177 22.11 8.66 8.15
C ARG A 177 23.01 9.79 7.66
N GLN A 178 22.69 11.01 8.09
CA GLN A 178 23.52 12.16 7.75
C GLN A 178 24.90 12.07 8.42
N VAL A 179 25.92 12.61 7.73
CA VAL A 179 27.27 12.78 8.24
C VAL A 179 27.23 13.64 9.51
N VAL A 180 27.88 13.16 10.56
CA VAL A 180 28.15 13.94 11.77
C VAL A 180 29.59 14.48 11.67
N ASP A 181 29.74 15.79 11.86
CA ASP A 181 30.99 16.57 12.00
C ASP A 181 32.24 16.04 11.26
N GLY A 182 32.52 16.62 10.08
CA GLY A 182 33.83 16.52 9.40
C GLY A 182 34.17 15.17 8.78
N LYS A 183 33.26 14.20 8.82
CA LYS A 183 33.44 12.89 8.18
C LYS A 183 33.11 12.96 6.68
N GLU A 184 33.90 12.29 5.86
CA GLU A 184 33.65 12.21 4.42
C GLU A 184 32.50 11.22 4.11
N PRO A 185 31.73 11.43 3.03
CA PRO A 185 30.72 10.50 2.59
C PRO A 185 31.29 9.10 2.34
N SER A 186 30.76 8.11 3.05
CA SER A 186 31.29 6.75 3.02
C SER A 186 30.26 5.71 3.42
N VAL A 187 30.56 4.45 3.14
CA VAL A 187 29.90 3.31 3.76
C VAL A 187 30.90 2.58 4.66
N GLU A 188 30.52 2.39 5.91
CA GLU A 188 31.29 1.69 6.92
C GLU A 188 30.63 0.38 7.31
N VAL A 189 31.42 -0.67 7.45
CA VAL A 189 30.96 -1.99 7.90
C VAL A 189 31.70 -2.37 9.15
N GLU A 190 30.93 -2.63 10.20
CA GLU A 190 31.39 -3.10 11.49
C GLU A 190 30.73 -4.45 11.80
N ALA A 191 31.49 -5.35 12.43
CA ALA A 191 30.95 -6.62 12.88
C ALA A 191 31.55 -7.06 14.21
N LEU A 192 30.75 -7.78 14.97
CA LEU A 192 31.11 -8.35 16.27
C LEU A 192 30.55 -9.77 16.38
N SER A 193 31.37 -10.72 16.80
CA SER A 193 30.99 -12.12 16.97
C SER A 193 31.38 -12.63 18.35
N ASN A 194 30.66 -13.63 18.88
CA ASN A 194 31.10 -14.39 20.05
C ASN A 194 31.94 -15.63 19.71
N ASP A 195 32.14 -15.92 18.42
CA ASP A 195 32.89 -17.07 17.91
C ASP A 195 33.80 -16.62 16.75
N ASP A 196 35.10 -16.81 16.88
CA ASP A 196 36.12 -16.38 15.90
C ASP A 196 36.14 -17.25 14.63
N ARG A 197 35.42 -18.37 14.61
CA ARG A 197 35.25 -19.21 13.42
C ARG A 197 34.26 -18.64 12.43
N ILE A 198 33.34 -17.77 12.89
CA ILE A 198 32.41 -17.08 12.01
C ILE A 198 33.23 -16.18 11.08
N ARG A 199 33.01 -16.26 9.77
CA ARG A 199 33.67 -15.39 8.80
C ARG A 199 32.71 -14.34 8.27
N THR A 200 33.25 -13.16 8.07
CA THR A 200 32.61 -12.08 7.34
C THR A 200 33.52 -11.64 6.20
N THR A 201 32.96 -11.30 5.06
CA THR A 201 33.70 -10.79 3.91
C THR A 201 32.92 -9.66 3.27
N TYR A 202 33.60 -8.55 3.00
CA TYR A 202 33.01 -7.35 2.41
C TYR A 202 33.64 -7.12 1.05
N VAL A 203 32.82 -7.06 0.01
CA VAL A 203 33.27 -6.78 -1.36
C VAL A 203 32.60 -5.49 -1.81
N PHE A 204 33.38 -4.44 -2.01
CA PHE A 204 32.94 -3.16 -2.54
C PHE A 204 33.48 -2.98 -3.95
N GLY A 205 32.63 -2.57 -4.89
CA GLY A 205 33.11 -2.10 -6.19
C GLY A 205 32.71 -0.66 -6.47
N GLU A 206 33.74 0.15 -6.66
CA GLU A 206 33.70 1.62 -6.69
C GLU A 206 32.82 2.16 -7.81
N SER A 207 32.93 1.61 -9.03
CA SER A 207 32.27 2.16 -10.23
C SER A 207 30.74 2.15 -10.18
N GLY A 208 30.15 1.31 -9.33
CA GLY A 208 28.69 1.24 -9.16
C GLY A 208 28.24 1.28 -7.70
N GLN A 209 29.16 1.68 -6.80
CA GLN A 209 28.97 1.73 -5.35
C GLN A 209 28.19 0.52 -4.81
N HIS A 210 28.68 -0.68 -5.17
CA HIS A 210 28.02 -1.93 -4.79
C HIS A 210 28.76 -2.59 -3.64
N LEU A 211 28.12 -2.67 -2.48
CA LEU A 211 28.61 -3.35 -1.30
C LEU A 211 27.92 -4.71 -1.13
N ASN A 212 28.70 -5.77 -1.11
CA ASN A 212 28.24 -7.12 -0.79
C ASN A 212 28.80 -7.55 0.57
N VAL A 213 27.91 -7.73 1.54
CA VAL A 213 28.23 -8.19 2.89
C VAL A 213 27.93 -9.68 2.97
N ILE A 214 28.97 -10.49 3.02
CA ILE A 214 28.88 -11.94 3.05
C ILE A 214 29.14 -12.41 4.49
N VAL A 215 28.19 -13.15 5.05
CA VAL A 215 28.27 -13.68 6.42
C VAL A 215 28.02 -15.18 6.46
N ASP A 216 28.73 -15.89 7.32
CA ASP A 216 28.45 -17.31 7.56
C ASP A 216 27.10 -17.49 8.28
N ASP A 217 26.20 -18.27 7.69
CA ASP A 217 24.93 -18.65 8.34
C ASP A 217 25.06 -19.91 9.21
N ARG A 218 26.20 -20.59 9.11
CA ARG A 218 26.53 -21.80 9.86
C ARG A 218 28.01 -21.93 10.11
N ILE A 219 28.35 -22.53 11.25
CA ILE A 219 29.72 -22.93 11.58
C ILE A 219 29.81 -24.43 11.80
N TRP A 220 30.99 -24.98 11.50
CA TRP A 220 31.33 -26.36 11.82
C TRP A 220 31.81 -26.45 13.26
N VAL A 221 31.33 -27.46 13.97
CA VAL A 221 31.57 -27.65 15.40
C VAL A 221 32.01 -29.09 15.68
N GLU A 222 33.10 -29.25 16.43
CA GLU A 222 33.63 -30.56 16.82
C GLU A 222 32.90 -31.16 18.03
N LYS A 223 32.94 -32.50 18.13
CA LYS A 223 32.33 -33.25 19.23
C LYS A 223 32.96 -32.86 20.56
N GLY A 224 32.13 -32.46 21.52
CA GLY A 224 32.55 -32.24 22.90
C GLY A 224 32.94 -30.80 23.24
N GLU A 225 33.10 -29.92 22.25
CA GLU A 225 33.27 -28.47 22.51
C GLU A 225 32.02 -27.86 23.17
N TRP A 226 30.84 -28.42 22.91
CA TRP A 226 29.58 -27.91 23.44
C TRP A 226 28.93 -28.91 24.40
N ARG A 227 29.40 -28.93 25.65
CA ARG A 227 28.74 -29.60 26.78
C ARG A 227 27.84 -28.62 27.56
N GLY A 228 26.83 -28.07 26.89
CA GLY A 228 25.88 -27.14 27.52
C GLY A 228 24.84 -26.63 26.52
N GLY A 229 23.71 -27.34 26.40
CA GLY A 229 22.78 -27.27 25.27
C GLY A 229 21.96 -25.98 25.06
N ARG A 230 22.54 -24.78 25.13
CA ARG A 230 21.79 -23.52 24.88
C ARG A 230 22.54 -22.43 24.13
N LEU A 231 23.77 -22.67 23.75
CA LEU A 231 24.66 -21.61 23.31
C LEU A 231 24.60 -21.47 21.79
N ALA A 232 24.35 -20.26 21.30
CA ALA A 232 24.28 -19.96 19.87
C ALA A 232 25.52 -19.15 19.47
N ALA A 233 26.11 -19.49 18.33
CA ALA A 233 27.10 -18.63 17.69
C ALA A 233 26.34 -17.40 17.16
N CYS A 234 26.79 -16.21 17.54
CA CYS A 234 26.09 -14.96 17.24
C CYS A 234 27.02 -14.01 16.49
N LEU A 235 26.44 -13.34 15.50
CA LEU A 235 27.10 -12.31 14.70
C LEU A 235 26.21 -11.07 14.63
N VAL A 236 26.76 -9.93 15.00
CA VAL A 236 26.13 -8.62 14.83
C VAL A 236 26.86 -7.88 13.73
N VAL A 237 26.13 -7.33 12.77
CA VAL A 237 26.70 -6.52 11.67
C VAL A 237 25.97 -5.18 11.57
N ARG A 238 26.73 -4.08 11.53
CA ARG A 238 26.19 -2.75 11.27
C ARG A 238 26.85 -2.18 10.02
N VAL A 239 26.03 -1.83 9.04
CA VAL A 239 26.44 -1.14 7.81
C VAL A 239 25.94 0.28 7.92
N THR A 240 26.82 1.27 8.03
CA THR A 240 26.44 2.68 8.15
C THR A 240 26.79 3.41 6.86
N VAL A 241 25.78 3.95 6.19
CA VAL A 241 25.90 4.85 5.03
C VAL A 241 25.84 6.27 5.54
N TRP A 242 26.95 6.99 5.37
CA TRP A 242 27.12 8.38 5.76
C TRP A 242 26.81 9.29 4.58
N VAL A 243 25.66 9.95 4.64
CA VAL A 243 25.14 10.87 3.62
C VAL A 243 25.60 12.29 3.93
N PRO A 244 26.20 13.04 2.97
CA PRO A 244 26.68 14.39 3.25
C PRO A 244 25.55 15.32 3.71
N ASP A 245 25.88 16.29 4.56
CA ASP A 245 24.96 17.38 4.87
C ASP A 245 24.89 18.36 3.69
N ALA A 246 23.68 18.54 3.14
CA ALA A 246 23.40 19.46 2.04
C ALA A 246 23.81 20.90 2.39
N SER A 247 23.71 21.30 3.66
CA SER A 247 24.10 22.64 4.12
C SER A 247 25.62 22.80 4.24
N ALA A 248 26.33 21.72 4.60
CA ALA A 248 27.79 21.72 4.72
C ALA A 248 28.48 21.66 3.34
N SER A 249 27.90 20.94 2.37
CA SER A 249 28.43 20.81 1.00
C SER A 249 28.45 22.15 0.26
N ALA A 250 27.47 23.04 0.53
CA ALA A 250 27.38 24.39 -0.02
C ALA A 250 28.50 25.33 0.47
N SER A 251 29.14 25.04 1.60
CA SER A 251 30.20 25.90 2.18
C SER A 251 31.60 25.65 1.61
N ALA A 252 31.84 24.47 1.02
CA ALA A 252 33.12 24.08 0.43
C ALA A 252 33.25 24.46 -1.05
N ALA A 253 32.13 24.70 -1.75
CA ALA A 253 32.12 25.16 -3.12
C ALA A 253 32.35 26.68 -3.18
N LYS A 254 33.49 27.09 -3.76
CA LYS A 254 33.81 28.50 -4.03
C LYS A 254 33.00 29.09 -5.20
N ASP A 255 32.15 28.28 -5.83
CA ASP A 255 31.28 28.65 -6.95
C ASP A 255 29.82 28.81 -6.49
N LYS A 256 29.09 29.71 -7.14
CA LYS A 256 27.77 30.23 -6.77
C LYS A 256 26.59 29.23 -6.79
N ASP A 257 26.82 27.92 -6.88
CA ASP A 257 25.75 26.92 -6.81
C ASP A 257 25.42 26.61 -5.35
N LYS A 258 24.52 27.41 -4.79
CA LYS A 258 23.98 27.25 -3.44
C LYS A 258 22.97 26.11 -3.29
N ASP A 259 22.68 25.39 -4.37
CA ASP A 259 21.60 24.39 -4.43
C ASP A 259 22.16 22.98 -4.75
N LYS A 260 23.30 22.60 -4.17
CA LYS A 260 23.83 21.25 -4.38
C LYS A 260 23.16 20.27 -3.42
N GLU A 261 21.93 19.92 -3.76
CA GLU A 261 21.18 18.84 -3.16
C GLU A 261 21.95 17.50 -3.25
N VAL A 262 21.64 16.56 -2.35
CA VAL A 262 22.34 15.28 -2.23
C VAL A 262 21.55 14.22 -2.98
N HIS A 263 22.06 13.83 -4.15
CA HIS A 263 21.37 12.93 -5.07
C HIS A 263 22.05 11.57 -5.20
N LEU A 264 21.24 10.53 -5.30
CA LEU A 264 21.61 9.23 -5.86
C LEU A 264 20.73 8.92 -7.07
N GLN A 265 21.27 8.25 -8.09
CA GLN A 265 20.43 7.78 -9.19
C GLN A 265 19.38 6.77 -8.68
N ALA A 266 19.84 5.76 -7.93
CA ALA A 266 19.00 4.72 -7.34
C ALA A 266 19.58 4.21 -6.03
N LEU A 267 18.70 3.78 -5.11
CA LEU A 267 19.07 3.18 -3.83
C LEU A 267 18.50 1.77 -3.73
N TYR A 268 19.38 0.76 -3.60
CA TYR A 268 18.98 -0.63 -3.39
C TYR A 268 19.60 -1.17 -2.11
N ILE A 269 18.77 -1.58 -1.15
CA ILE A 269 19.20 -2.27 0.07
C ILE A 269 18.45 -3.60 0.16
N GLY A 270 19.20 -4.70 0.12
CA GLY A 270 18.66 -6.06 0.25
C GLY A 270 19.35 -6.82 1.37
N ALA A 271 18.62 -7.08 2.44
CA ALA A 271 19.11 -7.81 3.61
C ALA A 271 18.33 -9.11 3.82
N VAL A 272 18.99 -10.10 4.43
CA VAL A 272 18.35 -11.33 4.90
C VAL A 272 18.00 -11.17 6.38
N HIS A 273 19.00 -10.87 7.20
CA HIS A 273 18.85 -10.77 8.65
C HIS A 273 18.85 -9.33 9.16
N LEU A 274 19.51 -8.42 8.43
CA LEU A 274 19.65 -7.03 8.88
C LEU A 274 18.36 -6.24 8.68
N GLY A 275 18.04 -5.35 9.61
CA GLY A 275 17.06 -4.30 9.39
C GLY A 275 17.61 -3.18 8.51
N VAL A 276 16.74 -2.26 8.14
CA VAL A 276 17.07 -1.06 7.35
C VAL A 276 16.52 0.14 8.10
N GLN A 277 17.37 1.10 8.43
CA GLN A 277 16.99 2.31 9.15
C GLN A 277 17.44 3.54 8.36
N LEU A 278 16.50 4.44 8.05
CA LEU A 278 16.77 5.78 7.50
C LEU A 278 16.57 6.78 8.65
N ILE A 279 17.63 7.40 9.17
CA ILE A 279 17.60 8.13 10.46
C ILE A 279 18.40 9.44 10.43
N ASP A 280 18.42 10.14 11.57
CA ASP A 280 19.25 11.33 11.86
C ASP A 280 19.10 12.47 10.84
N ASN A 281 17.92 13.08 10.77
CA ASN A 281 17.61 14.22 9.87
C ASN A 281 18.11 13.98 8.44
N LEU A 282 17.98 12.74 7.96
CA LEU A 282 18.42 12.34 6.63
C LEU A 282 17.80 13.29 5.59
N ASP A 283 18.66 13.91 4.80
CA ASP A 283 18.29 14.70 3.62
C ASP A 283 18.90 14.02 2.39
N LEU A 284 18.09 13.22 1.69
CA LEU A 284 18.52 12.41 0.55
C LEU A 284 17.43 12.36 -0.51
N ILE A 285 17.80 12.72 -1.74
CA ILE A 285 16.96 12.60 -2.93
C ILE A 285 17.48 11.44 -3.78
N VAL A 286 16.57 10.61 -4.28
CA VAL A 286 16.87 9.49 -5.17
C VAL A 286 16.12 9.67 -6.47
N ASP A 287 16.83 9.87 -7.57
CA ASP A 287 16.27 10.39 -8.82
C ASP A 287 15.36 9.37 -9.54
N GLU A 288 15.64 8.07 -9.44
CA GLU A 288 14.85 7.04 -10.13
C GLU A 288 14.00 6.20 -9.18
N SER A 289 14.63 5.45 -8.27
CA SER A 289 13.92 4.54 -7.39
C SER A 289 14.69 4.12 -6.15
N ALA A 290 13.96 3.91 -5.06
CA ALA A 290 14.45 3.34 -3.82
C ALA A 290 13.78 1.97 -3.57
N ARG A 291 14.60 0.94 -3.35
CA ARG A 291 14.16 -0.43 -3.03
C ARG A 291 14.82 -0.91 -1.76
N LEU A 292 14.02 -1.07 -0.72
CA LEU A 292 14.43 -1.51 0.60
C LEU A 292 13.80 -2.87 0.87
N SER A 293 14.60 -3.87 1.18
CA SER A 293 14.11 -5.21 1.45
C SER A 293 14.86 -5.88 2.58
N SER A 294 14.09 -6.53 3.46
CA SER A 294 14.63 -7.42 4.49
C SER A 294 13.81 -8.70 4.57
N VAL A 295 14.42 -9.83 4.90
CA VAL A 295 13.63 -11.04 5.23
C VAL A 295 13.16 -10.95 6.67
N VAL A 296 14.08 -10.71 7.60
CA VAL A 296 13.77 -10.75 9.04
C VAL A 296 13.68 -9.37 9.69
N GLY A 297 14.55 -8.44 9.28
CA GLY A 297 14.72 -7.14 9.94
C GLY A 297 13.59 -6.16 9.66
N SER A 298 13.42 -5.19 10.55
CA SER A 298 12.49 -4.08 10.36
C SER A 298 12.98 -3.11 9.30
N ILE A 299 12.06 -2.43 8.63
CA ILE A 299 12.37 -1.28 7.77
C ILE A 299 11.76 -0.04 8.40
N VAL A 300 12.61 0.91 8.80
CA VAL A 300 12.20 2.11 9.52
C VAL A 300 12.67 3.34 8.76
N ALA A 301 11.73 4.18 8.35
CA ALA A 301 12.01 5.55 7.93
C ALA A 301 11.91 6.47 9.15
N SER A 302 12.77 7.49 9.26
CA SER A 302 12.90 8.40 10.39
C SER A 302 12.59 7.79 11.76
N ARG A 303 13.61 7.25 12.44
CA ARG A 303 13.56 7.18 13.90
C ARG A 303 13.76 8.61 14.40
N ALA A 304 12.69 9.40 14.52
CA ALA A 304 12.74 10.46 15.53
C ALA A 304 13.05 9.67 16.80
N LEU A 305 14.30 9.69 17.29
CA LEU A 305 14.67 8.97 18.51
C LEU A 305 13.69 9.47 19.58
N PRO A 306 12.65 8.69 19.93
CA PRO A 306 11.85 9.06 21.06
C PRO A 306 12.80 8.78 22.23
N GLY A 307 13.06 9.75 23.09
CA GLY A 307 13.66 9.43 24.38
C GLY A 307 12.86 8.28 25.00
N ASP A 308 13.50 7.12 25.13
CA ASP A 308 13.27 5.93 25.95
C ASP A 308 11.87 5.39 26.29
N ASP A 309 10.73 6.03 26.00
CA ASP A 309 9.47 5.66 26.68
C ASP A 309 8.25 5.39 25.76
N ALA A 310 8.41 5.30 24.43
CA ALA A 310 7.29 4.93 23.56
C ALA A 310 7.13 3.40 23.48
N GLU A 311 6.67 2.80 24.60
CA GLU A 311 6.06 1.47 24.58
C GLU A 311 4.97 1.46 23.49
N THR A 312 5.14 0.59 22.50
CA THR A 312 4.12 0.24 21.51
C THR A 312 2.86 -0.22 22.24
N SER A 313 1.95 0.71 22.46
CA SER A 313 0.64 0.42 23.01
C SER A 313 -0.14 -0.35 21.96
N SER A 314 -0.44 -1.60 22.28
CA SER A 314 -1.39 -2.43 21.54
C SER A 314 -2.71 -1.66 21.38
N VAL A 315 -3.02 -1.23 20.15
CA VAL A 315 -4.31 -0.64 19.81
C VAL A 315 -5.37 -1.73 19.93
N GLY A 316 -5.95 -1.85 21.12
CA GLY A 316 -7.24 -2.49 21.29
C GLY A 316 -8.25 -1.76 20.40
N VAL A 317 -9.05 -2.52 19.65
CA VAL A 317 -10.21 -2.02 18.91
C VAL A 317 -11.22 -1.51 19.94
N ALA A 318 -10.95 -0.35 20.52
CA ALA A 318 -11.95 0.39 21.29
C ALA A 318 -13.01 0.84 20.31
N GLU A 319 -14.28 0.61 20.65
CA GLU A 319 -15.45 1.10 19.93
C GLU A 319 -15.35 2.63 19.79
N ALA A 320 -14.75 3.10 18.70
CA ALA A 320 -14.63 4.51 18.39
C ALA A 320 -16.03 5.07 18.12
N LYS A 321 -16.59 5.76 19.12
CA LYS A 321 -17.74 6.66 18.95
C LYS A 321 -17.38 7.92 18.15
N ASN A 322 -16.09 8.17 17.92
CA ASN A 322 -15.57 9.17 16.97
C ASN A 322 -14.17 8.73 16.51
N CYS A 323 -14.00 8.42 15.22
CA CYS A 323 -12.68 8.14 14.65
C CYS A 323 -11.73 9.35 14.66
N HIS A 324 -12.22 10.53 15.02
CA HIS A 324 -11.41 11.74 15.14
C HIS A 324 -10.52 11.76 16.39
N GLU A 325 -10.85 10.99 17.44
CA GLU A 325 -10.18 11.06 18.75
C GLU A 325 -9.29 9.84 19.05
N VAL A 326 -9.39 8.76 18.26
CA VAL A 326 -8.75 7.46 18.53
C VAL A 326 -7.48 7.22 17.67
N MET A 327 -7.11 8.12 16.76
CA MET A 327 -6.01 7.92 15.79
C MET A 327 -4.74 8.73 16.12
N THR A 328 -4.57 9.21 17.36
CA THR A 328 -3.59 10.26 17.70
C THR A 328 -2.29 9.75 18.31
N GLU A 329 -1.73 8.63 17.82
CA GLU A 329 -0.27 8.51 17.83
C GLU A 329 0.23 9.01 16.49
N SER A 330 0.33 10.34 16.37
CA SER A 330 0.80 10.99 15.15
C SER A 330 2.27 10.63 14.94
N ILE A 331 2.54 9.85 13.88
CA ILE A 331 3.90 9.68 13.38
C ILE A 331 4.27 10.98 12.68
N ALA A 332 4.92 11.89 13.40
CA ALA A 332 5.35 13.17 12.85
C ALA A 332 6.61 13.00 12.01
N PHE A 333 6.72 13.77 10.93
CA PHE A 333 7.98 13.94 10.22
C PHE A 333 8.90 14.82 11.07
N ALA A 334 10.08 14.30 11.41
CA ALA A 334 11.07 15.10 12.14
C ALA A 334 11.52 16.31 11.30
N ALA A 335 11.75 17.45 11.96
CA ALA A 335 12.27 18.63 11.28
C ALA A 335 13.65 18.31 10.68
N GLY A 336 13.80 18.53 9.37
CA GLY A 336 15.04 18.23 8.64
C GLY A 336 15.12 16.82 8.05
N TYR A 337 14.15 15.93 8.31
CA TYR A 337 14.08 14.65 7.60
C TYR A 337 13.38 14.80 6.24
N ARG A 338 14.12 14.54 5.17
CA ARG A 338 13.67 14.50 3.77
C ARG A 338 14.27 13.27 3.07
N PHE A 339 13.41 12.31 2.76
CA PHE A 339 13.77 11.16 1.93
C PHE A 339 12.78 11.07 0.77
N GLU A 340 13.25 11.42 -0.41
CA GLU A 340 12.41 11.52 -1.61
C GLU A 340 12.90 10.58 -2.69
N ALA A 341 11.98 9.82 -3.26
CA ALA A 341 12.22 9.01 -4.44
C ALA A 341 10.93 8.89 -5.24
N PRO A 342 10.94 9.04 -6.58
CA PRO A 342 9.73 8.88 -7.40
C PRO A 342 9.06 7.54 -7.15
N LYS A 343 9.86 6.46 -7.07
CA LYS A 343 9.38 5.10 -6.85
C LYS A 343 10.05 4.48 -5.63
N THR A 344 9.29 4.34 -4.55
CA THR A 344 9.73 3.69 -3.32
C THR A 344 9.06 2.33 -3.13
N THR A 345 9.86 1.30 -2.87
CA THR A 345 9.37 -0.02 -2.48
C THR A 345 10.07 -0.47 -1.20
N ALA A 346 9.30 -0.72 -0.15
CA ALA A 346 9.80 -1.33 1.08
C ALA A 346 9.12 -2.69 1.31
N ALA A 347 9.90 -3.74 1.44
CA ALA A 347 9.39 -5.11 1.53
C ALA A 347 10.04 -5.88 2.67
N SER A 348 9.23 -6.45 3.57
CA SER A 348 9.75 -7.27 4.66
C SER A 348 9.02 -8.61 4.77
N THR A 349 9.71 -9.74 4.99
CA THR A 349 8.96 -10.99 5.23
C THR A 349 8.35 -10.99 6.62
N SER A 350 9.15 -10.80 7.67
CA SER A 350 8.66 -10.86 9.05
C SER A 350 8.81 -9.58 9.86
N GLY A 351 9.77 -8.72 9.51
CA GLY A 351 9.99 -7.46 10.24
C GLY A 351 8.91 -6.42 9.94
N PRO A 352 8.59 -5.53 10.91
CA PRO A 352 7.64 -4.45 10.70
C PRO A 352 8.19 -3.38 9.74
N ILE A 353 7.28 -2.61 9.13
CA ILE A 353 7.62 -1.40 8.37
C ILE A 353 7.05 -0.20 9.11
N ARG A 354 7.87 0.80 9.43
CA ARG A 354 7.48 1.93 10.27
C ARG A 354 8.00 3.27 9.76
N GLY A 355 7.36 4.34 10.24
CA GLY A 355 7.85 5.70 10.11
C GLY A 355 7.18 6.51 9.00
N PRO A 356 7.66 7.75 8.78
CA PRO A 356 7.16 8.63 7.75
C PRO A 356 7.77 8.33 6.37
N TRP A 357 6.95 8.38 5.33
CA TRP A 357 7.33 8.11 3.95
C TRP A 357 6.79 9.20 3.02
N SER A 358 7.58 9.62 2.05
CA SER A 358 7.12 10.53 1.00
C SER A 358 6.51 9.73 -0.18
N LEU A 359 5.37 10.22 -0.68
CA LEU A 359 4.66 9.70 -1.84
C LEU A 359 4.83 10.68 -3.00
N LEU A 360 5.67 10.30 -3.97
CA LEU A 360 5.86 10.99 -5.24
C LEU A 360 5.04 10.29 -6.34
N ASP A 361 5.63 9.36 -7.11
CA ASP A 361 4.91 8.59 -8.15
C ASP A 361 4.33 7.29 -7.60
N SER A 362 5.10 6.55 -6.81
CA SER A 362 4.61 5.30 -6.22
C SER A 362 5.29 4.97 -4.90
N LEU A 363 4.49 4.58 -3.91
CA LEU A 363 4.93 4.04 -2.63
C LEU A 363 4.31 2.66 -2.42
N HIS A 364 5.12 1.60 -2.49
CA HIS A 364 4.68 0.22 -2.26
C HIS A 364 5.32 -0.34 -0.98
N LEU A 365 4.50 -0.55 0.04
CA LEU A 365 4.92 -1.08 1.33
C LEU A 365 4.30 -2.46 1.51
N GLN A 366 5.11 -3.49 1.69
CA GLN A 366 4.60 -4.86 1.76
C GLN A 366 5.27 -5.69 2.85
N THR A 367 4.47 -6.51 3.52
CA THR A 367 5.00 -7.52 4.44
C THR A 367 4.21 -8.81 4.46
N VAL A 368 4.82 -9.92 4.89
CA VAL A 368 4.09 -11.18 5.08
C VAL A 368 3.51 -11.23 6.49
N SER A 369 4.35 -11.17 7.52
CA SER A 369 3.89 -11.27 8.91
C SER A 369 4.14 -10.03 9.77
N GLY A 370 4.89 -9.05 9.27
CA GLY A 370 5.13 -7.79 9.97
C GLY A 370 3.87 -6.92 10.00
N SER A 371 3.80 -5.99 10.95
CA SER A 371 2.82 -4.90 10.90
C SER A 371 3.40 -3.69 10.19
N ILE A 372 2.56 -2.94 9.48
CA ILE A 372 2.93 -1.71 8.80
C ILE A 372 2.26 -0.54 9.53
N ASN A 373 3.03 0.37 10.12
CA ASN A 373 2.52 1.57 10.79
C ASN A 373 3.25 2.78 10.24
N VAL A 374 2.62 3.50 9.32
CA VAL A 374 3.30 4.54 8.53
C VAL A 374 2.51 5.84 8.48
N ALA A 375 3.26 6.94 8.50
CA ALA A 375 2.78 8.22 8.02
C ALA A 375 3.19 8.40 6.56
N VAL A 376 2.31 8.95 5.74
CA VAL A 376 2.59 9.23 4.33
C VAL A 376 2.36 10.71 4.07
N ARG A 377 3.36 11.40 3.52
CA ARG A 377 3.22 12.76 3.02
C ARG A 377 3.20 12.72 1.51
N GLN A 378 2.23 13.42 0.92
CA GLN A 378 2.17 13.59 -0.52
C GLN A 378 3.13 14.71 -0.92
N GLU A 379 4.04 14.42 -1.84
CA GLU A 379 4.95 15.41 -2.39
C GLU A 379 4.52 15.80 -3.81
N GLY A 380 4.75 17.07 -4.13
CA GLY A 380 4.45 17.65 -5.43
C GLY A 380 3.00 18.07 -5.62
N THR A 381 2.77 18.79 -6.72
CA THR A 381 1.46 19.34 -7.10
C THR A 381 0.93 18.74 -8.40
N VAL A 382 -0.35 18.95 -8.68
CA VAL A 382 -1.02 18.50 -9.92
C VAL A 382 -0.29 19.01 -11.17
N ASP A 383 0.30 20.21 -11.13
CA ASP A 383 0.94 20.85 -12.29
C ASP A 383 2.31 20.26 -12.62
N GLU A 384 2.97 19.62 -11.66
CA GLU A 384 4.34 19.09 -11.79
C GLU A 384 4.35 17.69 -12.44
N HIS A 385 3.29 16.92 -12.26
CA HIS A 385 3.26 15.52 -12.67
C HIS A 385 1.98 15.17 -13.44
N LYS A 386 2.17 14.68 -14.66
CA LYS A 386 1.06 14.31 -15.57
C LYS A 386 0.35 13.01 -15.18
N GLU A 387 0.99 12.15 -14.39
CA GLU A 387 0.44 10.85 -13.99
C GLU A 387 0.04 10.82 -12.51
N LEU A 388 -1.00 10.05 -12.19
CA LEU A 388 -1.48 9.85 -10.81
C LEU A 388 -0.47 9.04 -10.02
N ALA A 389 -0.28 9.43 -8.76
CA ALA A 389 0.54 8.65 -7.85
C ALA A 389 -0.18 7.36 -7.40
N HIS A 390 0.58 6.38 -6.91
CA HIS A 390 0.03 5.12 -6.41
C HIS A 390 0.59 4.76 -5.02
N LEU A 391 -0.30 4.74 -4.03
CA LEU A 391 -0.04 4.29 -2.68
C LEU A 391 -0.58 2.87 -2.49
N SER A 392 0.30 1.92 -2.19
CA SER A 392 -0.03 0.52 -1.94
C SER A 392 0.57 0.03 -0.63
N VAL A 393 -0.27 -0.45 0.28
CA VAL A 393 0.13 -0.97 1.59
C VAL A 393 -0.47 -2.36 1.80
N GLU A 394 0.37 -3.37 1.88
CA GLU A 394 -0.05 -4.77 1.86
C GLU A 394 0.58 -5.58 3.01
N SER A 395 -0.22 -6.40 3.67
CA SER A 395 0.25 -7.39 4.64
C SER A 395 -0.43 -8.74 4.42
N VAL A 396 0.19 -9.86 4.76
CA VAL A 396 -0.54 -11.14 4.76
C VAL A 396 -1.20 -11.37 6.11
N SER A 397 -0.49 -11.23 7.21
CA SER A 397 -1.01 -11.53 8.56
C SER A 397 -0.77 -10.43 9.61
N GLY A 398 -0.23 -9.29 9.21
CA GLY A 398 -0.04 -8.16 10.10
C GLY A 398 -1.14 -7.12 10.01
N SER A 399 -1.11 -6.21 10.99
CA SER A 399 -1.98 -5.04 11.02
C SER A 399 -1.38 -3.91 10.20
N ILE A 400 -2.25 -3.07 9.64
CA ILE A 400 -1.87 -1.89 8.86
C ILE A 400 -2.47 -0.66 9.54
N GLY A 401 -1.61 0.26 9.96
CA GLY A 401 -1.92 1.63 10.34
C GLY A 401 -1.38 2.59 9.28
N LEU A 402 -2.26 3.37 8.65
CA LEU A 402 -1.90 4.36 7.64
C LEU A 402 -2.41 5.74 8.04
N GLN A 403 -1.52 6.72 8.10
CA GLN A 403 -1.87 8.11 8.34
C GLN A 403 -1.32 8.98 7.23
N GLU A 404 -2.18 9.54 6.39
CA GLU A 404 -1.75 10.62 5.51
C GLU A 404 -1.64 11.93 6.29
N VAL A 405 -0.47 12.55 6.18
CA VAL A 405 -0.16 13.83 6.82
C VAL A 405 -0.29 14.92 5.76
N THR A 406 -1.23 15.83 5.98
CA THR A 406 -1.32 17.08 5.21
C THR A 406 -0.35 18.08 5.86
N GLU A 407 0.52 18.73 5.09
CA GLU A 407 1.44 19.71 5.67
C GLU A 407 0.69 20.88 6.33
N GLU A 408 1.05 21.18 7.58
CA GLU A 408 0.74 22.48 8.17
C GLU A 408 1.54 23.54 7.43
N GLY A 409 0.90 24.26 6.51
CA GLY A 409 1.55 25.30 5.72
C GLY A 409 1.54 25.08 4.21
N VAL A 410 0.85 24.05 3.70
CA VAL A 410 0.38 24.06 2.31
C VAL A 410 -0.34 25.40 2.11
N LYS A 411 0.24 26.29 1.31
CA LYS A 411 -0.35 27.61 1.03
C LYS A 411 -1.79 27.35 0.64
N GLU A 412 -2.71 28.06 1.30
CA GLU A 412 -4.14 27.99 1.03
C GLU A 412 -4.36 28.05 -0.50
N GLY A 413 -4.83 26.94 -1.09
CA GLY A 413 -5.02 26.79 -2.54
C GLY A 413 -4.09 25.83 -3.28
N VAL A 414 -3.06 25.26 -2.67
CA VAL A 414 -2.25 24.19 -3.31
C VAL A 414 -2.93 22.83 -3.07
N ILE A 415 -3.39 22.20 -4.14
CA ILE A 415 -4.04 20.89 -4.10
C ILE A 415 -2.94 19.81 -4.12
N PRO A 416 -2.87 18.93 -3.10
CA PRO A 416 -1.94 17.82 -3.09
C PRO A 416 -2.08 16.93 -4.33
N ARG A 417 -0.98 16.31 -4.75
CA ARG A 417 -0.99 15.43 -5.94
C ARG A 417 -2.00 14.29 -5.77
N PRO A 418 -2.90 14.07 -6.75
CA PRO A 418 -3.89 13.02 -6.67
C PRO A 418 -3.30 11.64 -6.87
N HIS A 419 -3.87 10.66 -6.15
CA HIS A 419 -3.31 9.32 -6.12
C HIS A 419 -4.37 8.22 -5.96
N ARG A 420 -3.97 6.99 -6.27
CA ARG A 420 -4.74 5.76 -6.03
C ARG A 420 -4.28 5.12 -4.72
N LEU A 421 -5.25 4.63 -3.95
CA LEU A 421 -5.02 3.96 -2.67
C LEU A 421 -5.36 2.48 -2.77
N THR A 422 -4.41 1.61 -2.42
CA THR A 422 -4.63 0.18 -2.24
C THR A 422 -4.16 -0.23 -0.85
N VAL A 423 -5.07 -0.78 -0.03
CA VAL A 423 -4.72 -1.36 1.27
C VAL A 423 -5.27 -2.77 1.31
N SER A 424 -4.39 -3.75 1.57
CA SER A 424 -4.83 -5.14 1.67
C SER A 424 -4.20 -5.88 2.84
N THR A 425 -5.00 -6.68 3.54
CA THR A 425 -4.50 -7.69 4.48
C THR A 425 -5.22 -9.00 4.33
N ARG A 426 -4.58 -10.16 4.46
CA ARG A 426 -5.33 -11.42 4.50
C ARG A 426 -5.89 -11.69 5.91
N SER A 427 -5.12 -11.42 6.95
CA SER A 427 -5.49 -11.71 8.33
C SER A 427 -4.93 -10.63 9.24
N GLY A 428 -5.63 -9.51 9.37
CA GLY A 428 -5.17 -8.40 10.20
C GLY A 428 -6.18 -7.27 10.22
N THR A 429 -5.97 -6.30 11.11
CA THR A 429 -6.78 -5.09 11.16
C THR A 429 -6.11 -3.99 10.36
N THR A 430 -6.85 -3.38 9.43
CA THR A 430 -6.40 -2.21 8.69
C THR A 430 -7.17 -0.99 9.17
N HIS A 431 -6.45 0.07 9.50
CA HIS A 431 -7.04 1.30 9.98
C HIS A 431 -6.22 2.50 9.53
N GLY A 432 -6.87 3.65 9.42
CA GLY A 432 -6.15 4.85 9.05
C GLY A 432 -7.01 6.02 8.61
N ILE A 433 -6.30 7.09 8.24
CA ILE A 433 -6.85 8.26 7.58
C ILE A 433 -6.05 8.44 6.29
N ALA A 434 -6.75 8.53 5.15
CA ALA A 434 -6.12 8.64 3.85
C ALA A 434 -7.00 9.47 2.91
N SER A 435 -6.42 9.95 1.81
CA SER A 435 -7.14 10.57 0.70
C SER A 435 -7.03 9.70 -0.54
N PHE A 436 -7.86 9.95 -1.54
CA PHE A 436 -7.76 9.28 -2.84
C PHE A 436 -8.47 10.11 -3.91
N ALA A 437 -8.05 9.97 -5.17
CA ALA A 437 -8.69 10.65 -6.28
C ALA A 437 -9.46 9.67 -7.18
N HIS A 438 -8.75 8.76 -7.87
CA HIS A 438 -9.36 7.80 -8.81
C HIS A 438 -9.97 6.58 -8.15
N SER A 439 -9.23 5.97 -7.23
CA SER A 439 -9.65 4.70 -6.65
C SER A 439 -9.06 4.47 -5.28
N ALA A 440 -9.90 4.08 -4.32
CA ALA A 440 -9.51 3.48 -3.07
C ALA A 440 -10.00 2.03 -3.01
N ARG A 441 -9.09 1.07 -2.80
CA ARG A 441 -9.41 -0.35 -2.63
C ARG A 441 -8.92 -0.84 -1.29
N LEU A 442 -9.86 -1.26 -0.44
CA LEU A 442 -9.58 -1.79 0.89
C LEU A 442 -10.01 -3.26 0.95
N HIS A 443 -9.07 -4.18 1.10
CA HIS A 443 -9.35 -5.61 1.08
C HIS A 443 -8.93 -6.31 2.36
N THR A 444 -9.81 -7.15 2.91
CA THR A 444 -9.42 -8.15 3.90
C THR A 444 -10.13 -9.51 3.75
N VAL A 445 -9.44 -10.60 4.10
CA VAL A 445 -10.09 -11.91 4.19
C VAL A 445 -10.66 -12.11 5.59
N SER A 446 -9.82 -12.12 6.62
CA SER A 446 -10.22 -12.36 8.01
C SER A 446 -9.66 -11.26 8.90
N GLY A 447 -10.35 -10.13 8.93
CA GLY A 447 -9.83 -8.90 9.53
C GLY A 447 -10.87 -7.80 9.60
N SER A 448 -10.51 -6.67 10.18
CA SER A 448 -11.39 -5.50 10.21
C SER A 448 -10.77 -4.35 9.44
N ILE A 449 -11.61 -3.59 8.74
CA ILE A 449 -11.24 -2.38 8.00
C ILE A 449 -11.84 -1.20 8.77
N ALA A 450 -11.06 -0.18 9.09
CA ALA A 450 -11.52 1.02 9.79
C ALA A 450 -10.83 2.27 9.24
N PHE A 451 -11.37 2.86 8.16
CA PHE A 451 -10.75 4.00 7.48
C PHE A 451 -11.62 5.25 7.50
N ALA A 452 -10.98 6.41 7.65
CA ALA A 452 -11.53 7.70 7.25
C ALA A 452 -10.89 8.12 5.91
N LEU A 453 -11.71 8.33 4.89
CA LEU A 453 -11.26 8.57 3.52
C LEU A 453 -11.75 9.92 3.01
N ALA A 454 -10.82 10.75 2.51
CA ALA A 454 -11.14 12.01 1.83
C ALA A 454 -11.04 11.84 0.30
N PRO A 455 -12.15 11.83 -0.44
CA PRO A 455 -12.10 11.82 -1.90
C PRO A 455 -11.66 13.20 -2.43
N GLN A 456 -10.83 13.21 -3.46
CA GLN A 456 -10.38 14.41 -4.17
C GLN A 456 -11.08 14.49 -5.53
N ARG A 457 -11.72 15.62 -5.84
CA ARG A 457 -12.32 15.82 -7.16
C ARG A 457 -11.25 16.16 -8.19
N LEU A 458 -11.28 15.47 -9.33
CA LEU A 458 -10.45 15.77 -10.49
C LEU A 458 -11.24 16.42 -11.61
N ALA A 459 -10.55 17.07 -12.55
CA ALA A 459 -11.18 17.67 -13.72
C ALA A 459 -11.97 16.64 -14.55
N GLU A 460 -11.46 15.40 -14.66
CA GLU A 460 -12.17 14.28 -15.32
C GLU A 460 -13.41 13.78 -14.56
N ASN A 461 -13.52 14.11 -13.27
CA ASN A 461 -14.72 13.87 -12.47
C ASN A 461 -15.77 14.98 -12.72
N VAL A 462 -15.37 16.07 -13.40
CA VAL A 462 -16.22 17.19 -13.76
C VAL A 462 -16.60 17.06 -15.23
N ARG A 463 -17.88 17.26 -15.53
CA ARG A 463 -18.37 17.25 -16.90
C ARG A 463 -17.82 18.47 -17.67
N GLY A 464 -17.17 18.23 -18.80
CA GLY A 464 -17.02 19.25 -19.83
C GLY A 464 -18.37 19.51 -20.53
N ASP A 465 -18.67 20.76 -20.85
CA ASP A 465 -19.82 21.11 -21.70
C ASP A 465 -19.65 20.58 -23.15
N ASP A 466 -18.44 20.16 -23.52
CA ASP A 466 -18.11 19.54 -24.79
C ASP A 466 -18.39 18.02 -24.76
N ASP A 467 -19.09 17.52 -25.79
CA ASP A 467 -19.50 16.11 -25.99
C ASP A 467 -18.34 15.09 -26.11
N GLY A 468 -17.10 15.47 -25.76
CA GLY A 468 -15.88 14.68 -25.96
C GLY A 468 -15.20 14.14 -24.69
N ASP A 469 -15.47 14.69 -23.51
CA ASP A 469 -14.76 14.29 -22.29
C ASP A 469 -15.44 13.11 -21.58
N GLU A 470 -14.72 11.99 -21.46
CA GLU A 470 -15.20 10.76 -20.82
C GLU A 470 -15.24 10.94 -19.29
N TYR A 471 -16.46 11.13 -18.76
CA TYR A 471 -16.69 11.17 -17.31
C TYR A 471 -16.17 9.90 -16.63
N THR A 472 -15.24 10.07 -15.70
CA THR A 472 -14.68 8.97 -14.90
C THR A 472 -14.98 9.20 -13.42
N PRO A 473 -15.82 8.37 -12.78
CA PRO A 473 -16.11 8.53 -11.35
C PRO A 473 -14.93 8.08 -10.50
N ALA A 474 -14.80 8.69 -9.31
CA ALA A 474 -13.94 8.17 -8.26
C ALA A 474 -14.50 6.83 -7.75
N LEU A 475 -13.65 5.83 -7.52
CA LEU A 475 -14.06 4.50 -7.10
C LEU A 475 -13.68 4.24 -5.64
N LEU A 476 -14.61 3.77 -4.83
CA LEU A 476 -14.33 3.27 -3.48
C LEU A 476 -14.79 1.82 -3.37
N ASP A 477 -13.85 0.90 -3.22
CA ASP A 477 -14.13 -0.53 -3.12
C ASP A 477 -13.66 -1.08 -1.78
N THR A 478 -14.55 -1.80 -1.08
CA THR A 478 -14.18 -2.56 0.10
C THR A 478 -14.64 -4.00 -0.01
N ASP A 479 -13.72 -4.94 0.21
CA ASP A 479 -13.99 -6.37 0.19
C ASP A 479 -13.59 -6.98 1.53
N THR A 480 -14.51 -7.68 2.20
CA THR A 480 -14.24 -8.34 3.49
C THR A 480 -14.92 -9.70 3.57
N ILE A 481 -14.20 -10.82 3.74
CA ILE A 481 -14.91 -12.11 3.92
C ILE A 481 -15.56 -12.16 5.31
N SER A 482 -14.79 -11.89 6.36
CA SER A 482 -15.28 -11.84 7.74
C SER A 482 -14.60 -10.75 8.56
N GLY A 483 -15.36 -10.14 9.47
CA GLY A 483 -14.91 -9.07 10.37
C GLY A 483 -15.80 -7.84 10.28
N LYS A 484 -15.28 -6.68 10.70
CA LYS A 484 -16.03 -5.41 10.68
C LYS A 484 -15.40 -4.47 9.65
N THR A 485 -16.20 -3.95 8.74
CA THR A 485 -15.82 -2.89 7.80
C THR A 485 -16.47 -1.60 8.28
N VAL A 486 -15.66 -0.61 8.64
CA VAL A 486 -16.10 0.73 9.05
C VAL A 486 -15.42 1.73 8.12
N VAL A 487 -16.23 2.49 7.38
CA VAL A 487 -15.73 3.53 6.48
C VAL A 487 -16.41 4.85 6.81
N TYR A 488 -15.60 5.86 7.10
CA TYR A 488 -16.01 7.25 7.20
C TYR A 488 -15.58 7.95 5.92
N LEU A 489 -16.53 8.40 5.11
CA LEU A 489 -16.23 9.28 4.00
C LEU A 489 -16.19 10.71 4.56
N LEU A 490 -15.07 11.39 4.35
CA LEU A 490 -14.88 12.78 4.76
C LEU A 490 -15.38 13.73 3.66
N ASN A 491 -15.70 14.97 4.04
CA ASN A 491 -15.93 16.02 3.06
C ASN A 491 -14.66 16.28 2.24
N GLU A 492 -14.83 16.77 1.01
CA GLU A 492 -13.71 17.31 0.25
C GLU A 492 -13.13 18.51 1.03
N THR A 493 -11.82 18.47 1.27
CA THR A 493 -11.11 19.43 2.14
C THR A 493 -11.15 20.88 1.62
N SER A 494 -11.45 21.08 0.34
CA SER A 494 -11.37 22.38 -0.34
C SER A 494 -12.73 22.97 -0.73
N SER A 495 -13.83 22.22 -0.62
CA SER A 495 -15.11 22.68 -1.16
C SER A 495 -16.33 22.14 -0.40
N ASN A 496 -17.26 23.02 -0.02
CA ASN A 496 -18.55 22.64 0.54
C ASN A 496 -19.52 22.15 -0.56
N THR A 497 -18.98 21.51 -1.60
CA THR A 497 -19.74 21.04 -2.75
C THR A 497 -20.31 19.66 -2.49
N ALA A 498 -21.35 19.31 -3.25
CA ALA A 498 -21.90 17.97 -3.17
C ALA A 498 -20.88 16.94 -3.65
N ILE A 499 -20.81 15.78 -2.99
CA ILE A 499 -20.04 14.62 -3.49
C ILE A 499 -20.97 13.82 -4.39
N ASP A 500 -20.94 14.14 -5.68
CA ASP A 500 -21.77 13.57 -6.76
C ASP A 500 -20.98 12.75 -7.79
N PHE A 501 -19.68 12.58 -7.57
CA PHE A 501 -18.74 11.94 -8.50
C PHE A 501 -18.21 10.57 -8.02
N LEU A 502 -18.77 10.00 -6.96
CA LEU A 502 -18.23 8.80 -6.29
C LEU A 502 -19.07 7.55 -6.57
N GLU A 503 -18.44 6.48 -7.04
CA GLU A 503 -19.00 5.14 -7.08
C GLU A 503 -18.38 4.26 -6.00
N SER A 504 -19.20 3.88 -5.02
CA SER A 504 -18.80 3.05 -3.89
C SER A 504 -19.37 1.64 -3.99
N THR A 505 -18.54 0.64 -3.78
CA THR A 505 -18.92 -0.77 -3.66
C THR A 505 -18.38 -1.35 -2.36
N HIS A 506 -19.26 -1.96 -1.58
CA HIS A 506 -18.91 -2.56 -0.29
C HIS A 506 -19.45 -3.97 -0.21
N HIS A 507 -18.57 -4.97 -0.28
CA HIS A 507 -18.97 -6.37 -0.28
C HIS A 507 -18.42 -7.10 0.96
N THR A 508 -19.30 -7.88 1.61
CA THR A 508 -18.87 -8.81 2.65
C THR A 508 -19.62 -10.14 2.68
N VAL A 509 -18.96 -11.23 3.02
CA VAL A 509 -19.65 -12.53 3.13
C VAL A 509 -20.41 -12.60 4.47
N SER A 510 -19.70 -12.55 5.59
CA SER A 510 -20.28 -12.72 6.93
C SER A 510 -19.99 -11.58 7.90
N GLY A 511 -19.35 -10.50 7.43
CA GLY A 511 -18.96 -9.35 8.24
C GLY A 511 -20.05 -8.30 8.43
N ALA A 512 -19.80 -7.34 9.31
CA ALA A 512 -20.65 -6.16 9.48
C ALA A 512 -20.06 -4.98 8.70
N VAL A 513 -20.87 -4.31 7.87
CA VAL A 513 -20.50 -3.10 7.15
C VAL A 513 -21.18 -1.90 7.81
N GLU A 514 -20.39 -0.92 8.22
CA GLU A 514 -20.82 0.34 8.81
C GLU A 514 -20.23 1.49 7.99
N LEU A 515 -21.10 2.22 7.30
CA LEU A 515 -20.74 3.29 6.39
C LEU A 515 -21.27 4.61 6.96
N HIS A 516 -20.41 5.61 7.03
CA HIS A 516 -20.73 6.96 7.49
C HIS A 516 -20.34 7.93 6.38
N TYR A 517 -21.32 8.44 5.65
CA TYR A 517 -21.11 9.33 4.50
C TYR A 517 -21.55 10.75 4.87
N PRO A 518 -20.87 11.80 4.41
CA PRO A 518 -21.17 13.15 4.86
C PRO A 518 -22.51 13.63 4.30
N ALA A 519 -23.12 14.64 4.96
CA ALA A 519 -24.39 15.23 4.52
C ALA A 519 -24.36 15.81 3.08
N SER A 520 -23.17 16.18 2.61
CA SER A 520 -22.85 16.66 1.26
C SER A 520 -22.92 15.58 0.18
N TRP A 521 -22.92 14.29 0.54
CA TRP A 521 -23.03 13.21 -0.43
C TRP A 521 -24.44 13.19 -1.06
N VAL A 522 -24.49 13.02 -2.37
CA VAL A 522 -25.73 13.01 -3.16
C VAL A 522 -25.67 11.86 -4.15
N GLY A 523 -26.65 10.97 -4.12
CA GLY A 523 -26.56 9.75 -4.92
C GLY A 523 -27.66 8.72 -4.73
N ASP A 524 -27.53 7.66 -5.52
CA ASP A 524 -28.38 6.47 -5.46
C ASP A 524 -27.77 5.42 -4.53
N ILE A 525 -28.60 4.80 -3.70
CA ILE A 525 -28.22 3.84 -2.66
C ILE A 525 -28.84 2.49 -2.96
N HIS A 526 -28.02 1.45 -3.02
CA HIS A 526 -28.41 0.06 -3.25
C HIS A 526 -27.82 -0.86 -2.18
N LEU A 527 -28.63 -1.28 -1.22
CA LEU A 527 -28.23 -2.23 -0.19
C LEU A 527 -28.88 -3.59 -0.37
N LYS A 528 -28.11 -4.66 -0.13
CA LYS A 528 -28.62 -6.04 -0.27
C LYS A 528 -28.03 -6.99 0.77
N THR A 529 -28.87 -7.91 1.25
CA THR A 529 -28.44 -9.08 2.04
C THR A 529 -29.14 -10.35 1.56
N VAL A 530 -28.49 -11.52 1.63
CA VAL A 530 -29.04 -12.79 1.11
C VAL A 530 -29.66 -13.67 2.21
N ALA A 531 -29.02 -13.79 3.37
CA ALA A 531 -29.30 -14.80 4.40
C ALA A 531 -29.77 -14.16 5.72
N GLY A 532 -30.80 -13.30 5.66
CA GLY A 532 -31.47 -12.79 6.85
C GLY A 532 -30.77 -11.66 7.59
N GLY A 533 -29.72 -11.08 7.00
CA GLY A 533 -29.02 -9.91 7.54
C GLY A 533 -29.91 -8.69 7.78
N ALA A 534 -29.40 -7.75 8.56
CA ALA A 534 -30.06 -6.48 8.82
C ALA A 534 -29.54 -5.39 7.88
N LEU A 535 -30.45 -4.59 7.32
CA LEU A 535 -30.13 -3.41 6.52
C LEU A 535 -30.72 -2.20 7.24
N VAL A 536 -29.91 -1.18 7.47
CA VAL A 536 -30.33 0.09 8.09
C VAL A 536 -29.76 1.23 7.27
N VAL A 537 -30.62 2.18 6.88
CA VAL A 537 -30.24 3.45 6.27
C VAL A 537 -30.88 4.55 7.10
N GLU A 538 -30.07 5.51 7.55
CA GLU A 538 -30.52 6.63 8.37
C GLU A 538 -29.81 7.93 7.97
N GLY A 539 -30.46 9.07 8.17
CA GLY A 539 -29.92 10.38 7.83
C GLY A 539 -30.95 11.28 7.15
N LYS A 540 -30.70 12.59 7.19
CA LYS A 540 -31.58 13.61 6.60
C LYS A 540 -31.51 13.59 5.07
N GLY A 541 -32.66 13.75 4.41
CA GLY A 541 -32.74 13.81 2.93
C GLY A 541 -32.62 12.45 2.23
N VAL A 542 -32.69 11.34 2.98
CA VAL A 542 -32.76 9.99 2.42
C VAL A 542 -34.22 9.63 2.14
N HIS A 543 -34.52 9.27 0.91
CA HIS A 543 -35.84 8.82 0.46
C HIS A 543 -35.76 7.36 0.02
N VAL A 544 -36.40 6.45 0.79
CA VAL A 544 -36.48 5.04 0.43
C VAL A 544 -37.46 4.85 -0.73
N VAL A 545 -37.01 4.25 -1.82
CA VAL A 545 -37.82 4.03 -3.01
C VAL A 545 -38.69 2.79 -2.80
N PRO A 546 -40.02 2.88 -2.99
CA PRO A 546 -40.91 1.72 -2.89
C PRO A 546 -40.52 0.63 -3.91
N ASP A 547 -40.34 -0.60 -3.44
CA ASP A 547 -40.10 -1.75 -4.31
C ASP A 547 -41.40 -2.17 -5.00
N ASN A 548 -41.70 -1.54 -6.15
CA ASN A 548 -42.93 -1.77 -6.92
C ASN A 548 -42.91 -3.07 -7.75
N LYS A 549 -41.91 -3.95 -7.57
CA LYS A 549 -41.81 -5.20 -8.33
C LYS A 549 -42.43 -6.38 -7.56
N PRO A 550 -43.27 -7.21 -8.19
CA PRO A 550 -43.82 -8.39 -7.55
C PRO A 550 -42.70 -9.36 -7.16
N LYS A 551 -42.56 -9.61 -5.85
CA LYS A 551 -41.53 -10.49 -5.26
C LYS A 551 -41.92 -11.95 -5.46
N TRP A 552 -41.29 -12.60 -6.43
CA TRP A 552 -41.46 -14.04 -6.67
C TRP A 552 -40.11 -14.65 -7.10
N PRO A 553 -39.59 -15.70 -6.44
CA PRO A 553 -40.12 -16.49 -5.32
C PRO A 553 -40.06 -15.78 -3.93
N PRO A 554 -40.62 -16.38 -2.85
CA PRO A 554 -40.71 -15.75 -1.54
C PRO A 554 -39.37 -15.68 -0.80
N LYS A 555 -39.01 -14.47 -0.35
CA LYS A 555 -38.09 -14.15 0.76
C LYS A 555 -36.76 -14.93 0.83
N VAL A 556 -35.90 -14.79 -0.19
CA VAL A 556 -34.47 -15.00 0.02
C VAL A 556 -33.80 -13.63 -0.05
N GLY A 557 -33.39 -13.12 1.11
CA GLY A 557 -32.71 -11.85 1.25
C GLY A 557 -33.59 -10.61 1.50
N ARG A 558 -32.94 -9.51 1.83
CA ARG A 558 -33.54 -8.17 1.93
C ARG A 558 -32.81 -7.23 0.97
N LYS A 559 -33.53 -6.25 0.44
CA LYS A 559 -32.99 -5.22 -0.44
C LYS A 559 -33.58 -3.87 -0.02
N VAL A 560 -32.77 -2.82 -0.03
CA VAL A 560 -33.19 -1.43 0.15
C VAL A 560 -32.63 -0.64 -1.04
N ASP A 561 -33.51 0.06 -1.74
CA ASP A 561 -33.13 1.08 -2.72
C ASP A 561 -33.55 2.44 -2.13
N ALA A 562 -32.65 3.40 -2.10
CA ALA A 562 -32.91 4.75 -1.60
C ALA A 562 -32.17 5.80 -2.43
N ILE A 563 -32.56 7.06 -2.29
CA ILE A 563 -31.92 8.20 -2.96
C ILE A 563 -31.63 9.24 -1.88
N LYS A 564 -30.42 9.80 -1.88
CA LYS A 564 -30.05 10.95 -1.05
C LYS A 564 -30.04 12.20 -1.93
N GLU A 565 -30.95 13.14 -1.66
CA GLU A 565 -31.00 14.41 -2.39
C GLU A 565 -30.05 15.45 -1.76
N GLY A 566 -29.54 16.36 -2.61
CA GLY A 566 -28.78 17.53 -2.19
C GLY A 566 -29.67 18.58 -1.52
N THR A 567 -29.08 19.46 -0.73
CA THR A 567 -29.79 20.51 0.01
C THR A 567 -30.21 21.71 -0.84
N ARG A 568 -29.76 21.81 -2.10
CA ARG A 568 -29.97 23.00 -2.93
C ARG A 568 -31.20 22.85 -3.84
N GLU A 569 -32.19 23.69 -3.58
CA GLU A 569 -33.49 23.70 -4.27
C GLU A 569 -33.42 24.30 -5.68
N GLU A 570 -32.36 25.04 -6.00
CA GLU A 570 -32.19 25.80 -7.26
C GLU A 570 -31.69 24.95 -8.45
N ASP A 571 -31.10 23.79 -8.22
CA ASP A 571 -30.58 22.92 -9.30
C ASP A 571 -31.62 21.88 -9.80
N ARG A 572 -32.86 21.94 -9.29
CA ARG A 572 -33.98 21.06 -9.68
C ARG A 572 -34.35 21.14 -11.17
N GLY A 573 -33.85 22.14 -11.89
CA GLY A 573 -34.25 22.42 -13.27
C GLY A 573 -33.55 21.63 -14.37
N ASN A 574 -32.39 20.99 -14.11
CA ASN A 574 -31.63 20.37 -15.21
C ASN A 574 -30.75 19.16 -14.82
N ALA A 575 -30.95 18.58 -13.62
CA ALA A 575 -30.09 17.53 -13.07
C ALA A 575 -30.44 16.11 -13.56
N GLU A 576 -30.30 15.85 -14.87
CA GLU A 576 -29.90 14.53 -15.39
C GLU A 576 -28.36 14.35 -15.29
N GLY A 577 -27.72 15.00 -14.31
CA GLY A 577 -26.30 14.84 -14.02
C GLY A 577 -26.00 13.47 -13.42
N HIS A 578 -24.80 12.95 -13.68
CA HIS A 578 -24.30 11.75 -13.02
C HIS A 578 -24.38 11.93 -11.50
N ARG A 579 -24.96 10.94 -10.83
CA ARG A 579 -25.12 10.89 -9.38
C ARG A 579 -24.11 9.90 -8.83
N SER A 580 -23.59 10.14 -7.63
CA SER A 580 -22.82 9.14 -6.91
C SER A 580 -23.66 7.87 -6.75
N THR A 581 -23.02 6.71 -6.75
CA THR A 581 -23.71 5.43 -6.50
C THR A 581 -23.08 4.72 -5.31
N LEU A 582 -23.89 4.19 -4.41
CA LEU A 582 -23.44 3.39 -3.27
C LEU A 582 -24.07 2.01 -3.36
N ASN A 583 -23.26 1.01 -3.63
CA ASN A 583 -23.62 -0.40 -3.61
C ASN A 583 -23.02 -1.04 -2.36
N ALA A 584 -23.85 -1.66 -1.53
CA ALA A 584 -23.34 -2.50 -0.45
C ALA A 584 -24.11 -3.81 -0.36
N ASP A 585 -23.37 -4.91 -0.32
CA ASP A 585 -23.95 -6.24 -0.27
C ASP A 585 -23.30 -7.18 0.73
N THR A 586 -24.14 -8.00 1.36
CA THR A 586 -23.70 -9.04 2.28
C THR A 586 -24.40 -10.38 2.10
N VAL A 587 -23.74 -11.49 2.41
CA VAL A 587 -24.42 -12.79 2.46
C VAL A 587 -25.21 -12.92 3.76
N SER A 588 -24.56 -12.91 4.93
CA SER A 588 -25.19 -13.13 6.24
C SER A 588 -24.96 -12.02 7.26
N GLY A 589 -24.30 -10.93 6.86
CA GLY A 589 -23.91 -9.83 7.72
C GLY A 589 -24.97 -8.76 7.95
N ARG A 590 -24.55 -7.65 8.58
CA ARG A 590 -25.37 -6.44 8.76
C ARG A 590 -24.75 -5.30 7.97
N ILE A 591 -25.59 -4.49 7.34
CA ILE A 591 -25.19 -3.23 6.72
C ILE A 591 -25.90 -2.08 7.44
N ARG A 592 -25.13 -1.10 7.90
CA ARG A 592 -25.61 0.18 8.42
C ARG A 592 -24.99 1.30 7.60
N LEU A 593 -25.84 2.14 7.00
CA LEU A 593 -25.43 3.36 6.31
C LEU A 593 -26.02 4.55 7.06
N SER A 594 -25.18 5.51 7.43
CA SER A 594 -25.59 6.73 8.10
C SER A 594 -25.08 7.97 7.37
N PHE A 595 -25.88 9.04 7.43
CA PHE A 595 -25.49 10.39 7.02
C PHE A 595 -25.59 11.35 8.22
N PRO A 596 -24.51 11.55 9.00
CA PRO A 596 -24.53 12.45 10.14
C PRO A 596 -24.79 13.91 9.72
N GLU A 597 -25.45 14.66 10.60
CA GLU A 597 -25.80 16.09 10.41
C GLU A 597 -24.63 17.04 10.65
#